data_AF-A0A0H4M5D0-F1
#
_entry.id   AF-A0A0H4M5D0-F1
#
_cell.length_a   1.000
_cell.length_b   1.000
_cell.length_c   1.000
_cell.angle_alpha   90.00
_cell.angle_beta   90.00
_cell.angle_gamma   90.00
#
_symmetry.space_group_name_H-M   'P 1'
#
loop_
_entity.id
_entity.type
_entity.pdbx_description
1 polymer ?
#
loop_
_entity_poly.entity_id
_entity_poly.type
_entity_poly.pdbx_seq_one_letter_code
_entity_poly.pdbx_strand_id
1 'polypeptide(L)'
;FSRAMLAVEVRVAGNESEDLRVALQLWEGETLTAETNSPLGSEIIDERGAYHDRVTLCLNVEKPALWSAETPNLYRAVVQLRTADGALIEAEACDVGFRQVCIENGLLLLNGKPLLIRGTNRHEHHPINGQVMDEATMVQDIILMKQNNFNAVRCSHYPNHSLWYTLCDRYGLYVVDE
;
A
#
# COMPACT_ATOMS: atom_id res chain seq x y z
N PHE A 1 -12.06 14.91 1.45
CA PHE A 1 -11.09 14.68 2.53
C PHE A 1 -10.12 15.85 2.55
N SER A 2 -10.01 16.56 3.67
CA SER A 2 -9.07 17.69 3.81
C SER A 2 -7.78 17.30 4.51
N ARG A 3 -7.76 16.16 5.21
CA ARG A 3 -6.64 15.65 6.00
C ARG A 3 -6.62 14.13 5.95
N ALA A 4 -5.44 13.55 6.07
CA ALA A 4 -5.22 12.14 6.35
C ALA A 4 -4.06 11.98 7.32
N MET A 5 -4.00 10.82 7.96
CA MET A 5 -2.85 10.39 8.74
C MET A 5 -2.36 9.07 8.13
N LEU A 6 -1.08 9.04 7.72
CA LEU A 6 -0.39 7.80 7.37
C LEU A 6 0.24 7.25 8.65
N ALA A 7 -0.25 6.10 9.11
CA ALA A 7 0.34 5.37 10.23
C ALA A 7 1.07 4.13 9.68
N VAL A 8 2.33 3.95 10.07
CA VAL A 8 3.18 2.83 9.65
C VAL A 8 3.72 2.15 10.89
N GLU A 9 3.29 0.91 11.14
CA GLU A 9 3.91 0.02 12.13
C GLU A 9 5.09 -0.69 11.47
N VAL A 10 6.28 -0.52 12.04
CA VAL A 10 7.51 -1.17 11.60
C VAL A 10 7.92 -2.18 12.66
N ARG A 11 8.31 -3.38 12.22
CA ARG A 11 8.86 -4.44 13.08
C ARG A 11 10.27 -4.75 12.60
N VAL A 12 11.22 -4.83 13.52
CA VAL A 12 12.63 -5.11 13.22
C VAL A 12 13.00 -6.45 13.83
N ALA A 13 13.60 -7.33 13.03
CA ALA A 13 14.14 -8.60 13.50
C ALA A 13 15.67 -8.59 13.44
N GLY A 14 16.33 -9.16 14.44
CA GLY A 14 17.79 -9.24 14.50
C GLY A 14 18.33 -8.99 15.91
N ASN A 15 19.64 -8.76 16.03
CA ASN A 15 20.23 -8.33 17.29
C ASN A 15 19.76 -6.91 17.60
N GLU A 16 18.79 -6.80 18.50
CA GLU A 16 18.29 -5.55 19.04
C GLU A 16 19.45 -4.80 19.71
N SER A 17 19.80 -3.66 19.13
CA SER A 17 20.63 -2.66 19.78
C SER A 17 19.72 -1.49 20.14
N GLU A 18 19.85 -0.98 21.36
CA GLU A 18 19.04 0.15 21.87
C GLU A 18 19.21 1.44 21.03
N ASP A 19 20.19 1.45 20.12
CA ASP A 19 20.56 2.59 19.29
C ASP A 19 19.91 2.60 17.89
N LEU A 20 18.96 1.70 17.60
CA LEU A 20 18.29 1.68 16.30
C LEU A 20 17.18 2.73 16.19
N ARG A 21 17.13 3.37 15.02
CA ARG A 21 16.09 4.34 14.65
C ARG A 21 15.42 3.97 13.36
N VAL A 22 14.12 4.19 13.31
CA VAL A 22 13.32 4.05 12.09
C VAL A 22 12.95 5.45 11.61
N ALA A 23 13.23 5.74 10.35
CA ALA A 23 12.77 6.96 9.68
C ALA A 23 11.73 6.58 8.62
N LEU A 24 10.64 7.35 8.58
CA LEU A 24 9.58 7.24 7.58
C LEU A 24 9.55 8.53 6.77
N GLN A 25 9.64 8.40 5.46
CA GLN A 25 9.50 9.49 4.50
C GLN A 25 8.35 9.20 3.54
N LEU A 26 7.58 10.24 3.20
CA LEU A 26 6.49 10.17 2.24
C LEU A 26 6.77 11.12 1.07
N TRP A 27 6.77 10.59 -0.15
CA TRP A 27 7.12 11.32 -1.36
C TRP A 27 5.96 11.37 -2.35
N GLU A 28 5.80 12.51 -3.02
CA GLU A 28 4.91 12.71 -4.16
C GLU A 28 5.77 13.03 -5.39
N GLY A 29 6.00 12.03 -6.25
CA GLY A 29 7.02 12.12 -7.28
C GLY A 29 8.40 12.38 -6.67
N GLU A 30 9.01 13.52 -7.01
CA GLU A 30 10.32 13.95 -6.48
C GLU A 30 10.20 14.81 -5.22
N THR A 31 8.98 15.14 -4.77
CA THR A 31 8.76 16.05 -3.63
C THR A 31 8.60 15.28 -2.33
N LEU A 32 9.51 15.49 -1.37
CA LEU A 32 9.34 15.02 0.00
C LEU A 32 8.19 15.79 0.67
N THR A 33 7.09 15.09 0.96
CA THR A 33 5.86 15.68 1.48
C THR A 33 5.86 15.72 3.01
N ALA A 34 6.38 14.68 3.65
CA ALA A 34 6.45 14.58 5.10
C ALA A 34 7.52 13.56 5.50
N GLU A 35 8.14 13.77 6.66
CA GLU A 35 9.06 12.82 7.26
C GLU A 35 8.98 12.83 8.79
N THR A 36 9.34 11.70 9.39
CA THR A 36 9.45 11.55 10.83
C THR A 36 10.43 10.44 11.16
N ASN A 37 10.98 10.44 12.37
CA ASN A 37 11.81 9.35 12.85
C ASN A 37 11.57 9.10 14.34
N SER A 38 11.78 7.86 14.75
CA SER A 38 11.60 7.44 16.13
C SER A 38 12.58 6.31 16.46
N PRO A 39 13.07 6.19 17.71
CA PRO A 39 13.65 4.95 18.19
C PRO A 39 12.62 3.82 18.15
N LEU A 40 13.10 2.57 18.26
CA LEU A 40 12.25 1.43 18.52
C LEU A 40 11.58 1.52 19.90
N GLY A 41 10.42 0.89 20.03
CA GLY A 41 9.56 0.93 21.20
C GLY A 41 8.11 1.26 20.83
N SER A 42 7.18 0.38 21.20
CA SER A 42 5.75 0.66 21.12
C SER A 42 5.24 1.34 22.39
N GLU A 43 3.97 1.75 22.37
CA GLU A 43 3.22 2.03 23.60
C GLU A 43 3.09 0.77 24.46
N ILE A 44 2.77 0.94 25.74
CA ILE A 44 2.43 -0.18 26.64
C ILE A 44 1.11 -0.79 26.17
N ILE A 45 1.10 -2.10 25.98
CA ILE A 45 -0.06 -2.82 25.41
C ILE A 45 -0.81 -3.59 26.51
N ASP A 46 -0.09 -4.20 27.43
CA ASP A 46 -0.64 -4.98 28.53
C ASP A 46 0.26 -4.89 29.77
N GLU A 47 -0.06 -5.65 30.81
CA GLU A 47 0.69 -5.68 32.09
C GLU A 47 2.15 -6.16 31.92
N ARG A 48 2.51 -6.77 30.79
CA ARG A 48 3.87 -7.20 30.46
C ARG A 48 4.67 -6.12 29.74
N GLY A 49 4.07 -4.98 29.44
CA GLY A 49 4.76 -3.78 28.93
C GLY A 49 4.53 -3.53 27.44
N ALA A 50 5.60 -3.13 26.76
CA ALA A 50 5.61 -2.70 25.37
C ALA A 50 6.39 -3.69 24.48
N TYR A 51 6.21 -3.59 23.17
CA TYR A 51 7.11 -4.22 22.21
C TYR A 51 8.39 -3.37 22.06
N HIS A 52 9.55 -4.00 22.20
CA HIS A 52 10.85 -3.36 21.99
C HIS A 52 11.33 -3.48 20.54
N ASP A 53 10.77 -4.41 19.77
CA ASP A 53 11.08 -4.71 18.38
C ASP A 53 10.23 -3.91 17.37
N ARG A 54 9.35 -3.02 17.85
CA ARG A 54 8.36 -2.33 17.02
C ARG A 54 8.28 -0.84 17.27
N VAL A 55 7.83 -0.10 16.28
CA VAL A 55 7.51 1.32 16.40
C VAL A 55 6.39 1.70 15.44
N THR A 56 5.48 2.57 15.87
CA THR A 56 4.46 3.17 15.00
C THR A 56 4.83 4.61 14.70
N LEU A 57 5.04 4.93 13.42
CA LEU A 57 5.30 6.29 12.95
C LEU A 57 4.04 6.86 12.30
N CYS A 58 3.71 8.11 12.62
CA CYS A 58 2.54 8.81 12.08
C CYS A 58 2.97 10.07 11.32
N LEU A 59 2.45 10.24 10.11
CA LEU A 59 2.60 11.45 9.30
C LEU A 59 1.24 12.05 8.99
N ASN A 60 1.06 13.33 9.30
CA ASN A 60 -0.12 14.08 8.89
C ASN A 60 0.06 14.59 7.47
N VAL A 61 -0.96 14.38 6.62
CA VAL A 61 -0.98 14.82 5.23
C VAL A 61 -2.19 15.71 5.02
N GLU A 62 -1.94 16.99 4.75
CA GLU A 62 -2.99 17.95 4.41
C GLU A 62 -3.35 17.82 2.93
N LYS A 63 -4.66 17.81 2.62
CA LYS A 63 -5.22 17.70 1.27
C LYS A 63 -4.58 16.58 0.43
N PRO A 64 -4.59 15.33 0.89
CA PRO A 64 -3.96 14.21 0.18
C PRO A 64 -4.59 14.00 -1.21
N ALA A 65 -3.76 13.73 -2.22
CA ALA A 65 -4.25 13.25 -3.51
C ALA A 65 -4.84 11.85 -3.34
N LEU A 66 -6.16 11.72 -3.54
CA LEU A 66 -6.88 10.48 -3.27
C LEU A 66 -6.72 9.48 -4.41
N TRP A 67 -6.49 8.22 -4.05
CA TRP A 67 -6.44 7.11 -4.98
C TRP A 67 -7.85 6.60 -5.30
N SER A 68 -8.07 6.24 -6.57
CA SER A 68 -9.23 5.52 -7.08
C SER A 68 -8.90 4.82 -8.40
N ALA A 69 -9.77 3.92 -8.87
CA ALA A 69 -9.62 3.32 -10.20
C ALA A 69 -9.79 4.32 -11.36
N GLU A 70 -10.28 5.53 -11.06
CA GLU A 70 -10.46 6.64 -12.01
C GLU A 70 -9.24 7.57 -12.03
N THR A 71 -8.60 7.76 -10.88
CA THR A 71 -7.40 8.59 -10.72
C THR A 71 -6.48 7.90 -9.71
N PRO A 72 -5.53 7.07 -10.18
CA PRO A 72 -4.66 6.26 -9.32
C PRO A 72 -3.50 7.09 -8.74
N ASN A 73 -3.83 8.12 -7.96
CA ASN A 73 -2.82 8.95 -7.29
C ASN A 73 -2.04 8.11 -6.27
N LEU A 74 -0.71 8.11 -6.38
CA LEU A 74 0.17 7.34 -5.52
C LEU A 74 1.27 8.24 -4.95
N TYR A 75 1.55 8.01 -3.68
CA TYR A 75 2.75 8.46 -2.99
C TYR A 75 3.74 7.29 -2.89
N ARG A 76 4.99 7.57 -2.51
CA ARG A 76 5.98 6.56 -2.14
C ARG A 76 6.32 6.70 -0.66
N ALA A 77 6.02 5.69 0.14
CA ALA A 77 6.50 5.61 1.52
C ALA A 77 7.85 4.88 1.54
N VAL A 78 8.86 5.51 2.13
CA VAL A 78 10.20 4.95 2.31
C VAL A 78 10.46 4.81 3.80
N VAL A 79 10.66 3.58 4.25
CA VAL A 79 11.01 3.22 5.62
C VAL A 79 12.50 2.90 5.65
N GLN A 80 13.24 3.56 6.53
CA GLN A 80 14.68 3.42 6.66
C GLN A 80 15.02 2.97 8.07
N LEU A 81 15.77 1.88 8.18
CA LEU A 81 16.39 1.46 9.43
C LEU A 81 17.80 2.09 9.48
N ARG A 82 18.07 2.81 10.56
CA ARG A 82 19.31 3.55 10.77
C ARG A 82 19.88 3.26 12.15
N THR A 83 21.19 3.40 12.27
CA THR A 83 21.89 3.47 13.56
C THR A 83 21.70 4.85 14.21
N ALA A 84 22.01 4.98 15.50
CA ALA A 84 21.88 6.24 16.24
C ALA A 84 22.78 7.37 15.69
N ASP A 85 23.94 7.03 15.12
CA ASP A 85 24.84 7.96 14.44
C ASP A 85 24.37 8.33 13.01
N GLY A 86 23.25 7.76 12.57
CA GLY A 86 22.57 8.13 11.33
C GLY A 86 22.93 7.28 10.11
N ALA A 87 23.82 6.30 10.24
CA ALA A 87 24.17 5.40 9.15
C ALA A 87 22.95 4.56 8.72
N LEU A 88 22.74 4.45 7.40
CA LEU A 88 21.66 3.63 6.85
C LEU A 88 22.06 2.16 6.92
N ILE A 89 21.21 1.34 7.55
CA ILE A 89 21.35 -0.12 7.55
C ILE A 89 20.65 -0.68 6.32
N GLU A 90 19.36 -0.42 6.19
CA GLU A 90 18.53 -0.86 5.06
C GLU A 90 17.33 0.07 4.86
N ALA A 91 16.68 -0.05 3.71
CA ALA A 91 15.46 0.69 3.41
C ALA A 91 14.48 -0.19 2.63
N GLU A 92 13.22 -0.11 3.04
CA GLU A 92 12.08 -0.73 2.36
C GLU A 92 11.10 0.34 1.92
N ALA A 93 10.32 0.07 0.87
CA ALA A 93 9.40 1.08 0.37
C ALA A 93 8.23 0.49 -0.41
N CYS A 94 7.08 1.15 -0.31
CA CYS A 94 5.85 0.78 -1.01
C CYS A 94 5.14 2.00 -1.60
N ASP A 95 4.32 1.75 -2.61
CA ASP A 95 3.43 2.74 -3.18
C ASP A 95 2.20 2.90 -2.25
N VAL A 96 1.77 4.13 -1.99
CA VAL A 96 0.70 4.47 -1.03
C VAL A 96 -0.41 5.23 -1.73
N GLY A 97 -1.59 4.61 -1.82
CA GLY A 97 -2.81 5.24 -2.30
C GLY A 97 -3.74 5.65 -1.16
N PHE A 98 -3.89 6.95 -0.90
CA PHE A 98 -4.82 7.47 0.10
C PHE A 98 -6.26 7.23 -0.35
N ARG A 99 -6.95 6.33 0.35
CA ARG A 99 -8.35 6.00 0.08
C ARG A 99 -9.04 5.53 1.34
N GLN A 100 -10.34 5.73 1.41
CA GLN A 100 -11.19 5.16 2.46
C GLN A 100 -12.20 4.21 1.82
N VAL A 101 -12.26 2.98 2.32
CA VAL A 101 -13.29 2.00 1.96
C VAL A 101 -14.13 1.74 3.19
N CYS A 102 -15.45 1.89 3.08
CA CYS A 102 -16.36 1.58 4.17
C CYS A 102 -17.71 1.09 3.64
N ILE A 103 -18.47 0.41 4.50
CA ILE A 103 -19.88 0.15 4.28
C ILE A 103 -20.66 1.02 5.25
N GLU A 104 -21.48 1.90 4.72
CA GLU A 104 -22.33 2.80 5.51
C GLU A 104 -23.74 2.79 4.94
N ASN A 105 -24.75 2.62 5.79
CA ASN A 105 -26.16 2.54 5.39
C ASN A 105 -26.42 1.51 4.27
N GLY A 106 -25.70 0.38 4.30
CA GLY A 106 -25.82 -0.71 3.33
C GLY A 106 -25.15 -0.45 1.97
N LEU A 107 -24.39 0.64 1.82
CA LEU A 107 -23.68 0.98 0.58
C LEU A 107 -22.17 0.81 0.76
N LEU A 108 -21.51 0.17 -0.22
CA LEU A 108 -20.05 0.17 -0.33
C LEU A 108 -19.57 1.51 -0.87
N LEU A 109 -18.87 2.27 -0.04
CA LEU A 109 -18.35 3.58 -0.36
C LEU A 109 -16.83 3.53 -0.57
N LEU A 110 -16.34 4.23 -1.59
CA LEU A 110 -14.96 4.62 -1.74
C LEU A 110 -14.86 6.13 -1.66
N ASN A 111 -14.03 6.63 -0.75
CA ASN A 111 -13.83 8.07 -0.56
C ASN A 111 -15.18 8.79 -0.36
N GLY A 112 -16.09 8.19 0.42
CA GLY A 112 -17.43 8.73 0.72
C GLY A 112 -18.43 8.65 -0.43
N LYS A 113 -18.11 8.02 -1.57
CA LYS A 113 -19.01 7.89 -2.71
C LYS A 113 -19.37 6.42 -2.97
N PRO A 114 -20.64 6.09 -3.24
CA PRO A 114 -21.04 4.71 -3.52
C PRO A 114 -20.41 4.21 -4.82
N LEU A 115 -19.84 3.02 -4.77
CA LEU A 115 -19.22 2.40 -5.93
C LEU A 115 -20.24 1.65 -6.80
N LEU A 116 -20.11 1.81 -8.11
CA LEU A 116 -20.65 0.85 -9.08
C LEU A 116 -19.51 -0.04 -9.57
N ILE A 117 -19.51 -1.30 -9.15
CA ILE A 117 -18.49 -2.27 -9.55
C ILE A 117 -18.78 -2.76 -10.98
N ARG A 118 -17.85 -2.48 -11.89
CA ARG A 118 -17.77 -3.05 -13.24
C ARG A 118 -16.61 -4.03 -13.20
N GLY A 119 -16.86 -5.19 -12.61
CA GLY A 119 -15.86 -6.19 -12.28
C GLY A 119 -15.84 -7.39 -13.22
N THR A 120 -14.69 -8.03 -13.34
CA THR A 120 -14.54 -9.34 -13.97
C THR A 120 -13.76 -10.29 -13.06
N ASN A 121 -13.94 -11.60 -13.26
CA ASN A 121 -13.03 -12.59 -12.68
C ASN A 121 -11.84 -12.77 -13.62
N ARG A 122 -10.67 -13.03 -13.05
CA ARG A 122 -9.44 -13.29 -13.81
C ARG A 122 -8.71 -14.45 -13.18
N HIS A 123 -8.46 -15.48 -13.98
CA HIS A 123 -7.48 -16.50 -13.66
C HIS A 123 -6.11 -16.12 -14.24
N GLU A 124 -5.06 -16.57 -13.59
CA GLU A 124 -3.71 -16.54 -14.14
C GLU A 124 -3.56 -17.68 -15.16
N HIS A 125 -3.68 -17.34 -16.45
CA HIS A 125 -3.62 -18.30 -17.53
C HIS A 125 -2.97 -17.68 -18.77
N HIS A 126 -2.03 -18.41 -19.35
CA HIS A 126 -1.38 -18.13 -20.61
C HIS A 126 -1.48 -19.37 -21.53
N PRO A 127 -1.89 -19.22 -22.81
CA PRO A 127 -2.16 -20.36 -23.69
C PRO A 127 -0.93 -21.23 -24.00
N ILE A 128 0.28 -20.68 -23.85
CA ILE A 128 1.55 -21.40 -24.09
C ILE A 128 2.23 -21.79 -22.77
N ASN A 129 2.13 -20.94 -21.74
CA ASN A 129 2.94 -21.07 -20.51
C ASN A 129 2.15 -21.66 -19.33
N GLY A 130 0.90 -22.05 -19.55
CA GLY A 130 0.03 -22.58 -18.51
C GLY A 130 -0.38 -21.48 -17.53
N GLN A 131 0.06 -21.57 -16.28
CA GLN A 131 -0.28 -20.62 -15.21
C GLN A 131 0.88 -19.68 -14.87
N VAL A 132 2.01 -19.77 -15.59
CA VAL A 132 3.12 -18.84 -15.43
C VAL A 132 2.76 -17.52 -16.08
N MET A 133 2.69 -16.47 -15.26
CA MET A 133 2.36 -15.12 -15.72
C MET A 133 3.62 -14.27 -15.87
N ASP A 134 3.64 -13.49 -16.95
CA ASP A 134 4.63 -12.45 -17.21
C ASP A 134 3.99 -11.05 -17.14
N GLU A 135 4.82 -10.03 -16.95
CA GLU A 135 4.39 -8.64 -16.85
C GLU A 135 3.61 -8.18 -18.10
N ALA A 136 4.04 -8.57 -19.30
CA ALA A 136 3.41 -8.09 -20.53
C ALA A 136 1.98 -8.61 -20.66
N THR A 137 1.74 -9.89 -20.34
CA THR A 137 0.39 -10.46 -20.29
C THR A 137 -0.48 -9.75 -19.24
N MET A 138 0.04 -9.49 -18.03
CA MET A 138 -0.72 -8.76 -16.99
C MET A 138 -1.09 -7.34 -17.44
N VAL A 139 -0.14 -6.61 -18.02
CA VAL A 139 -0.38 -5.25 -18.54
C VAL A 139 -1.40 -5.27 -19.68
N GLN A 140 -1.32 -6.25 -20.58
CA GLN A 140 -2.29 -6.41 -21.66
C GLN A 140 -3.70 -6.63 -21.10
N ASP A 141 -3.86 -7.52 -20.12
CA ASP A 141 -5.16 -7.77 -19.46
C ASP A 141 -5.72 -6.48 -18.85
N ILE A 142 -4.89 -5.73 -18.14
CA ILE A 142 -5.28 -4.45 -17.50
C ILE A 142 -5.74 -3.43 -18.54
N ILE A 143 -4.96 -3.25 -19.61
CA ILE A 143 -5.29 -2.31 -20.69
C ILE A 143 -6.63 -2.69 -21.32
N LEU A 144 -6.82 -3.97 -21.65
CA LEU A 144 -8.07 -4.46 -22.25
C LEU A 144 -9.25 -4.26 -21.30
N MET A 145 -9.11 -4.59 -20.02
CA MET A 145 -10.14 -4.34 -19.01
C MET A 145 -10.51 -2.87 -18.94
N LYS A 146 -9.54 -1.97 -18.82
CA LYS A 146 -9.77 -0.52 -18.71
C LYS A 146 -10.41 0.06 -19.98
N GLN A 147 -9.94 -0.34 -21.17
CA GLN A 147 -10.51 0.08 -22.45
C GLN A 147 -11.97 -0.39 -22.61
N ASN A 148 -12.33 -1.51 -22.00
CA ASN A 148 -13.70 -2.04 -21.97
C ASN A 148 -14.49 -1.61 -20.73
N ASN A 149 -14.10 -0.49 -20.09
CA ASN A 149 -14.79 0.16 -18.98
C ASN A 149 -14.89 -0.66 -17.68
N PHE A 150 -14.06 -1.69 -17.51
CA PHE A 150 -13.93 -2.38 -16.22
C PHE A 150 -13.12 -1.52 -15.24
N ASN A 151 -13.56 -1.54 -13.98
CA ASN A 151 -12.90 -0.84 -12.88
C ASN A 151 -12.46 -1.78 -11.75
N ALA A 152 -12.80 -3.07 -11.83
CA ALA A 152 -12.48 -4.02 -10.79
C ALA A 152 -12.13 -5.41 -11.34
N VAL A 153 -11.38 -6.16 -10.55
CA VAL A 153 -11.00 -7.54 -10.83
C VAL A 153 -11.01 -8.36 -9.55
N ARG A 154 -11.51 -9.59 -9.63
CA ARG A 154 -11.42 -10.57 -8.54
C ARG A 154 -10.35 -11.61 -8.87
N CYS A 155 -9.46 -11.87 -7.91
CA CYS A 155 -8.42 -12.89 -7.96
C CYS A 155 -9.00 -14.30 -7.77
N SER A 156 -9.82 -14.77 -8.71
CA SER A 156 -10.43 -16.10 -8.65
C SER A 156 -9.35 -17.18 -8.84
N HIS A 157 -9.04 -18.06 -7.89
CA HIS A 157 -9.53 -18.18 -6.50
C HIS A 157 -8.33 -18.36 -5.56
N TYR A 158 -7.34 -17.49 -5.73
CA TYR A 158 -6.05 -17.54 -5.06
C TYR A 158 -5.33 -16.19 -5.17
N PRO A 159 -4.42 -15.89 -4.22
CA PRO A 159 -3.53 -14.76 -4.34
C PRO A 159 -2.78 -14.80 -5.66
N ASN A 160 -2.84 -13.71 -6.42
CA ASN A 160 -2.19 -13.60 -7.72
C ASN A 160 -0.69 -13.34 -7.54
N HIS A 161 0.07 -13.38 -8.63
CA HIS A 161 1.46 -12.97 -8.64
C HIS A 161 1.61 -11.54 -8.09
N SER A 162 2.61 -11.28 -7.24
CA SER A 162 2.77 -10.01 -6.51
C SER A 162 2.76 -8.76 -7.40
N LEU A 163 3.35 -8.85 -8.60
CA LEU A 163 3.33 -7.77 -9.59
C LEU A 163 1.92 -7.33 -10.01
N TRP A 164 0.93 -8.23 -9.96
CA TRP A 164 -0.47 -7.92 -10.31
C TRP A 164 -1.03 -6.77 -9.47
N TYR A 165 -0.77 -6.79 -8.16
CA TYR A 165 -1.22 -5.76 -7.23
C TYR A 165 -0.55 -4.41 -7.53
N THR A 166 0.77 -4.41 -7.73
CA THR A 166 1.52 -3.21 -8.12
C THR A 166 1.00 -2.59 -9.42
N LEU A 167 0.62 -3.42 -10.40
CA LEU A 167 0.03 -2.94 -11.65
C LEU A 167 -1.39 -2.40 -11.41
N CYS A 168 -2.21 -3.07 -10.61
CA CYS A 168 -3.56 -2.57 -10.26
C CYS A 168 -3.51 -1.24 -9.50
N ASP A 169 -2.52 -1.05 -8.62
CA ASP A 169 -2.28 0.21 -7.92
C ASP A 169 -2.00 1.34 -8.90
N ARG A 170 -1.13 1.11 -9.89
CA ARG A 170 -0.64 2.13 -10.84
C ARG A 170 -1.63 2.42 -11.97
N TYR A 171 -2.26 1.40 -12.53
CA TYR A 171 -3.26 1.56 -13.60
C TYR A 171 -4.66 1.88 -13.07
N GLY A 172 -4.91 1.62 -11.78
CA GLY A 172 -6.18 1.88 -11.11
C GLY A 172 -7.22 0.80 -11.39
N LEU A 173 -7.20 -0.30 -10.63
CA LEU A 173 -8.28 -1.28 -10.58
C LEU A 173 -8.60 -1.64 -9.12
N TYR A 174 -9.88 -1.79 -8.79
CA TYR A 174 -10.28 -2.33 -7.50
C TYR A 174 -10.05 -3.85 -7.50
N VAL A 175 -9.32 -4.35 -6.51
CA VAL A 175 -9.00 -5.77 -6.40
C VAL A 175 -9.81 -6.40 -5.26
N VAL A 176 -10.44 -7.54 -5.54
CA VAL A 176 -10.86 -8.48 -4.51
C VAL A 176 -9.80 -9.57 -4.45
N ASP A 177 -9.03 -9.57 -3.36
CA ASP A 177 -8.02 -10.58 -3.06
C ASP A 177 -8.71 -11.77 -2.36
N GLU A 178 -8.49 -12.98 -2.86
CA GLU A 178 -9.18 -14.22 -2.46
C GLU A 178 -8.23 -15.39 -2.25
#